data_AF-A0A2T4B9A5-F1
#
_entry.id   AF-A0A2T4B9A5-F1
#
_cell.length_a   1.000
_cell.length_b   1.000
_cell.length_c   1.000
_cell.angle_alpha   90.00
_cell.angle_beta   90.00
_cell.angle_gamma   90.00
#
_symmetry.space_group_name_H-M   'P 1'
#
loop_
_entity.id
_entity.type
_entity.pdbx_description
1 polymer ?
#
loop_
_entity_poly.entity_id
_entity_poly.type
_entity_poly.pdbx_seq_one_letter_code
_entity_poly.pdbx_strand_id
1 'polypeptide(L)'
;MKATLSSVLLLGLSLGVMADFQIMCGPCCDAGGDFSDGCYSDAIISAQNKLGCSNLSNANGVATNSLISGGFGGALGCPEATSFFQMGGLCGVGTLNFYQNGDTYIGYIDGGDGSQVATCYGTSGTKSCDYGAASCAWQQTWYCDSYICNE
;
A
#
# COMPACT_ATOMS: atom_id res chain seq x y z
N MET A 1 9.63 48.55 35.06
CA MET A 1 8.65 47.50 34.72
C MET A 1 8.99 47.01 33.33
N LYS A 2 9.50 45.78 33.21
CA LYS A 2 9.89 45.14 31.95
C LYS A 2 8.77 44.17 31.56
N ALA A 3 8.07 44.44 30.47
CA ALA A 3 7.18 43.48 29.85
C ALA A 3 7.94 42.87 28.65
N THR A 4 8.39 41.63 28.79
CA THR A 4 8.97 40.86 27.69
C THR A 4 7.84 40.06 27.07
N LEU A 5 7.36 40.47 25.89
CA LEU A 5 6.44 39.63 25.10
C LEU A 5 7.25 38.46 24.51
N SER A 6 6.96 37.26 24.99
CA SER A 6 7.39 36.01 24.37
C SER A 6 6.34 35.62 23.34
N SER A 7 6.62 35.85 22.04
CA SER A 7 5.84 35.27 20.95
C SER A 7 6.53 34.00 20.49
N VAL A 8 6.06 32.86 20.98
CA VAL A 8 6.39 31.54 20.40
C VAL A 8 5.53 31.38 19.15
N LEU A 9 6.14 31.63 18.00
CA LEU A 9 5.57 31.32 16.69
C LEU A 9 5.66 29.80 16.48
N LEU A 10 4.57 29.06 16.72
CA LEU A 10 4.45 27.68 16.26
C LEU A 10 4.33 27.68 14.73
N LEU A 11 5.46 27.50 14.05
CA LEU A 11 5.45 27.01 12.67
C LEU A 11 5.04 25.54 12.71
N GLY A 12 3.76 25.28 12.43
CA GLY A 12 3.29 23.95 12.06
C GLY A 12 3.95 23.53 10.74
N LEU A 13 5.11 22.89 10.85
CA LEU A 13 5.65 22.07 9.78
C LEU A 13 4.73 20.86 9.64
N SER A 14 3.79 20.90 8.70
CA SER A 14 3.26 19.67 8.11
C SER A 14 4.40 19.04 7.32
N LEU A 15 5.25 18.27 8.00
CA LEU A 15 6.10 17.29 7.35
C LEU A 15 5.12 16.35 6.65
N GLY A 16 4.99 16.48 5.33
CA GLY A 16 4.31 15.46 4.53
C GLY A 16 5.03 14.16 4.84
N VAL A 17 4.38 13.28 5.60
CA VAL A 17 4.91 11.96 5.92
C VAL A 17 4.95 11.26 4.57
N MET A 18 6.14 11.08 4.03
CA MET A 18 6.33 10.21 2.88
C MET A 18 5.93 8.84 3.38
N ALA A 19 4.89 8.25 2.79
CA ALA A 19 4.47 6.91 3.17
C ALA A 19 5.66 5.94 3.05
N ASP A 20 5.72 4.95 3.92
CA ASP A 20 6.80 3.96 3.93
C ASP A 20 6.50 2.85 2.91
N PHE A 21 5.23 2.48 2.77
CA PHE A 21 4.74 1.59 1.72
C PHE A 21 3.32 1.93 1.28
N GLN A 22 2.91 1.36 0.15
CA GLN A 22 1.56 1.47 -0.38
C GLN A 22 0.95 0.10 -0.63
N ILE A 23 -0.38 0.06 -0.53
CA ILE A 23 -1.22 -1.06 -0.93
C ILE A 23 -2.04 -0.61 -2.14
N MET A 24 -1.94 -1.40 -3.20
CA MET A 24 -2.59 -1.11 -4.47
C MET A 24 -3.32 -2.34 -4.98
N CYS A 25 -4.37 -2.12 -5.76
CA CYS A 25 -5.09 -3.20 -6.42
C CYS A 25 -5.68 -2.72 -7.74
N GLY A 26 -5.99 -3.63 -8.65
CA GLY A 26 -6.59 -3.31 -9.93
C GLY A 26 -6.45 -4.46 -10.92
N PRO A 27 -7.00 -4.29 -12.13
CA PRO A 27 -6.87 -5.29 -13.16
C PRO A 27 -5.43 -5.37 -13.67
N CYS A 28 -4.99 -6.60 -13.91
CA CYS A 28 -3.86 -6.92 -14.76
C CYS A 28 -4.38 -7.71 -15.95
N CYS A 29 -4.06 -7.27 -17.16
CA CYS A 29 -4.55 -7.86 -18.40
C CYS A 29 -3.39 -8.37 -19.23
N ASP A 30 -3.42 -9.61 -19.68
CA ASP A 30 -2.43 -10.14 -20.62
C ASP A 30 -2.46 -9.34 -21.94
N ALA A 31 -1.33 -9.30 -22.67
CA ALA A 31 -1.16 -8.48 -23.86
C ALA A 31 -2.23 -8.81 -24.92
N GLY A 32 -3.07 -7.81 -25.22
CA GLY A 32 -4.15 -7.90 -26.19
C GLY A 32 -5.52 -8.31 -25.61
N GLY A 33 -5.63 -8.55 -24.30
CA GLY A 33 -6.89 -8.85 -23.63
C GLY A 33 -7.66 -7.59 -23.21
N ASP A 34 -8.92 -7.47 -23.65
CA ASP A 34 -9.91 -6.65 -22.97
C ASP A 34 -10.37 -7.33 -21.66
N PHE A 35 -11.13 -6.62 -20.82
CA PHE A 35 -11.71 -7.15 -19.55
C PHE A 35 -12.46 -8.48 -19.70
N SER A 36 -12.87 -8.83 -20.92
CA SER A 36 -13.58 -10.06 -21.27
C SER A 36 -12.68 -11.25 -21.65
N ASP A 37 -11.38 -11.08 -21.92
CA ASP A 37 -10.55 -12.11 -22.57
C ASP A 37 -9.12 -12.31 -22.01
N GLY A 38 -8.80 -11.81 -20.82
CA GLY A 38 -7.47 -12.07 -20.22
C GLY A 38 -7.09 -11.22 -19.01
N CYS A 39 -8.05 -10.51 -18.40
CA CYS A 39 -7.78 -9.71 -17.21
C CYS A 39 -8.10 -10.47 -15.92
N TYR A 40 -7.22 -10.33 -14.93
CA TYR A 40 -7.39 -10.87 -13.59
C TYR A 40 -7.22 -9.75 -12.55
N SER A 41 -7.86 -9.91 -11.39
CA SER A 41 -7.66 -9.02 -10.25
C SER A 41 -6.28 -9.22 -9.66
N ASP A 42 -5.57 -8.13 -9.39
CA ASP A 42 -4.29 -8.17 -8.71
C ASP A 42 -4.25 -7.18 -7.55
N ALA A 43 -3.47 -7.54 -6.53
CA ALA A 43 -3.34 -6.81 -5.29
C ALA A 43 -1.89 -6.92 -4.81
N ILE A 44 -1.27 -5.77 -4.59
CA ILE A 44 0.15 -5.67 -4.31
C ILE A 44 0.42 -4.77 -3.10
N ILE A 45 1.49 -5.10 -2.38
CA ILE A 45 2.06 -4.26 -1.32
C ILE A 45 3.50 -3.92 -1.70
N SER A 46 3.88 -2.65 -1.63
CA SER A 46 5.20 -2.22 -2.07
C SER A 46 5.73 -1.08 -1.24
N ALA A 47 7.00 -1.16 -0.83
CA ALA A 47 7.73 -0.02 -0.29
C ALA A 47 7.70 1.16 -1.28
N GLN A 48 7.64 2.38 -0.74
CA GLN A 48 7.49 3.63 -1.49
C GLN A 48 8.60 3.80 -2.55
N ASN A 49 9.84 3.50 -2.18
CA ASN A 49 11.00 3.59 -3.07
C ASN A 49 11.03 2.50 -4.16
N LYS A 50 10.13 1.51 -4.12
CA LYS A 50 9.99 0.44 -5.11
C LYS A 50 8.74 0.59 -6.00
N LEU A 51 7.98 1.67 -5.89
CA LEU A 51 6.77 1.92 -6.71
C LEU A 51 7.03 2.23 -8.21
N GLY A 52 8.27 2.11 -8.68
CA GLY A 52 8.61 2.22 -10.11
C GLY A 52 8.20 0.96 -10.88
N CYS A 53 7.66 1.09 -12.09
CA CYS A 53 7.23 -0.06 -12.89
C CYS A 53 8.35 -1.08 -13.14
N SER A 54 9.62 -0.63 -13.19
CA SER A 54 10.81 -1.49 -13.30
C SER A 54 11.10 -2.34 -12.06
N ASN A 55 10.63 -1.94 -10.88
CA ASN A 55 10.76 -2.71 -9.65
C ASN A 55 9.55 -3.64 -9.45
N LEU A 56 8.37 -3.19 -9.88
CA LEU A 56 7.14 -3.97 -9.91
C LEU A 56 7.18 -5.11 -10.95
N SER A 57 8.10 -5.05 -11.92
CA SER A 57 8.31 -6.07 -12.96
C SER A 57 9.29 -7.18 -12.59
N ASN A 58 9.84 -7.19 -11.36
CA ASN A 58 10.82 -8.18 -10.93
C ASN A 58 10.23 -9.02 -9.80
N ALA A 59 10.27 -10.35 -9.93
CA ALA A 59 9.88 -11.29 -8.89
C ALA A 59 10.64 -11.08 -7.56
N ASN A 60 11.80 -10.41 -7.60
CA ASN A 60 12.59 -10.03 -6.43
C ASN A 60 12.33 -8.57 -5.93
N GLY A 61 11.46 -7.80 -6.59
CA GLY A 61 11.30 -6.36 -6.36
C GLY A 61 10.00 -5.97 -5.67
N VAL A 62 8.88 -6.58 -6.05
CA VAL A 62 7.56 -6.47 -5.39
C VAL A 62 6.77 -7.75 -5.72
N ALA A 63 6.09 -8.32 -4.72
CA ALA A 63 5.25 -9.49 -4.94
C ALA A 63 3.97 -9.09 -5.71
N THR A 64 3.86 -9.47 -6.98
CA THR A 64 2.53 -9.56 -7.61
C THR A 64 1.70 -10.58 -6.84
N ASN A 65 0.39 -10.36 -6.71
CA ASN A 65 -0.50 -11.18 -5.88
C ASN A 65 -0.04 -11.31 -4.41
N SER A 66 0.31 -10.18 -3.80
CA SER A 66 0.70 -10.08 -2.38
C SER A 66 -0.44 -10.42 -1.43
N LEU A 67 -1.69 -10.34 -1.89
CA LEU A 67 -2.87 -10.61 -1.07
C LEU A 67 -2.99 -12.11 -0.80
N ILE A 68 -2.99 -12.45 0.50
CA ILE A 68 -3.13 -13.83 0.97
C ILE A 68 -4.61 -14.13 1.27
N SER A 69 -5.32 -13.19 1.90
CA SER A 69 -6.75 -13.34 2.24
C SER A 69 -7.44 -12.00 2.50
N GLY A 70 -8.77 -11.97 2.41
CA GLY A 70 -9.59 -10.79 2.64
C GLY A 70 -9.61 -9.82 1.44
N GLY A 71 -9.82 -8.54 1.72
CA GLY A 71 -9.79 -7.48 0.72
C GLY A 71 -9.89 -6.09 1.32
N PHE A 72 -9.47 -5.09 0.54
CA PHE A 72 -9.24 -3.72 1.01
C PHE A 72 -9.62 -2.64 -0.02
N GLY A 73 -10.33 -3.03 -1.08
CA GLY A 73 -10.73 -2.15 -2.19
C GLY A 73 -12.24 -2.18 -2.45
N GLY A 74 -12.63 -2.21 -3.72
CA GLY A 74 -14.04 -2.09 -4.16
C GLY A 74 -14.18 -1.47 -5.54
N ALA A 75 -13.06 -1.06 -6.15
CA ALA A 75 -13.00 -0.71 -7.56
C ALA A 75 -12.84 -1.96 -8.44
N LEU A 76 -13.05 -1.79 -9.75
CA LEU A 76 -12.90 -2.86 -10.73
C LEU A 76 -11.48 -3.49 -10.65
N GLY A 77 -11.41 -4.81 -10.55
CA GLY A 77 -10.14 -5.54 -10.41
C GLY A 77 -9.53 -5.49 -9.00
N CYS A 78 -10.21 -4.88 -8.02
CA CYS A 78 -9.83 -4.91 -6.62
C CYS A 78 -10.70 -5.90 -5.82
N PRO A 79 -10.11 -6.59 -4.84
CA PRO A 79 -10.86 -7.32 -3.82
C PRO A 79 -11.75 -6.38 -2.99
N GLU A 80 -13.00 -6.79 -2.73
CA GLU A 80 -13.95 -6.05 -1.91
C GLU A 80 -13.39 -5.76 -0.52
N ALA A 81 -13.62 -4.55 0.00
CA ALA A 81 -13.15 -4.17 1.33
C ALA A 81 -13.79 -5.05 2.42
N THR A 82 -12.95 -5.49 3.36
CA THR A 82 -13.32 -6.33 4.50
C THR A 82 -12.70 -5.76 5.76
N SER A 83 -13.24 -6.09 6.93
CA SER A 83 -12.66 -5.60 8.21
C SER A 83 -11.27 -6.19 8.52
N PHE A 84 -10.81 -7.17 7.74
CA PHE A 84 -9.54 -7.85 7.92
C PHE A 84 -8.98 -8.38 6.60
N PHE A 85 -7.70 -8.15 6.34
CA PHE A 85 -7.00 -8.76 5.22
C PHE A 85 -5.53 -9.08 5.55
N GLN A 86 -4.92 -9.95 4.76
CA GLN A 86 -3.54 -10.37 4.94
C GLN A 86 -2.72 -10.14 3.68
N MET A 87 -1.51 -9.58 3.83
CA MET A 87 -0.58 -9.42 2.72
C MET A 87 0.79 -9.97 3.07
N GLY A 88 1.54 -10.43 2.07
CA GLY A 88 2.90 -10.93 2.26
C GLY A 88 3.94 -10.16 1.44
N GLY A 89 5.21 -10.40 1.75
CA GLY A 89 6.32 -10.03 0.88
C GLY A 89 6.78 -8.57 0.95
N LEU A 90 6.60 -7.89 2.09
CA LEU A 90 7.03 -6.51 2.29
C LEU A 90 8.27 -6.44 3.18
N CYS A 91 9.36 -5.86 2.66
CA CYS A 91 10.55 -5.47 3.45
C CYS A 91 11.14 -6.60 4.32
N GLY A 92 11.17 -7.82 3.77
CA GLY A 92 11.69 -9.01 4.48
C GLY A 92 10.75 -9.60 5.53
N VAL A 93 9.57 -8.99 5.74
CA VAL A 93 8.52 -9.52 6.61
C VAL A 93 7.69 -10.55 5.84
N GLY A 94 7.40 -11.69 6.48
CA GLY A 94 6.64 -12.79 5.89
C GLY A 94 5.20 -12.43 5.59
N THR A 95 4.38 -12.27 6.64
CA THR A 95 2.95 -11.95 6.54
C THR A 95 2.59 -10.79 7.47
N LEU A 96 1.77 -9.89 6.96
CA LEU A 96 1.18 -8.77 7.67
C LEU A 96 -0.34 -8.95 7.73
N ASN A 97 -0.88 -8.80 8.94
CA ASN A 97 -2.30 -8.84 9.25
C ASN A 97 -2.80 -7.40 9.41
N PHE A 98 -3.83 -7.02 8.65
CA PHE A 98 -4.41 -5.68 8.70
C PHE A 98 -5.83 -5.75 9.25
N TYR A 99 -6.13 -4.96 10.27
CA TYR A 99 -7.44 -4.90 10.92
C TYR A 99 -8.01 -3.50 10.79
N GLN A 100 -9.28 -3.40 10.40
CA GLN A 100 -9.95 -2.12 10.24
C GLN A 100 -10.14 -1.44 11.60
N ASN A 101 -9.82 -0.15 11.67
CA ASN A 101 -10.00 0.70 12.83
C ASN A 101 -10.54 2.06 12.37
N GLY A 102 -11.87 2.18 12.35
CA GLY A 102 -12.55 3.32 11.74
C GLY A 102 -12.24 3.42 10.24
N ASP A 103 -11.71 4.57 9.81
CA ASP A 103 -11.34 4.86 8.41
C ASP A 103 -9.91 4.44 8.05
N THR A 104 -9.23 3.70 8.94
CA THR A 104 -7.84 3.26 8.78
C THR A 104 -7.73 1.74 8.89
N TYR A 105 -6.59 1.21 8.47
CA TYR A 105 -6.17 -0.15 8.84
C TYR A 105 -4.93 -0.12 9.71
N ILE A 106 -4.89 -0.99 10.71
CA ILE A 106 -3.75 -1.19 11.59
C ILE A 106 -3.06 -2.51 11.23
N GLY A 107 -1.77 -2.45 10.93
CA GLY A 107 -0.97 -3.59 10.51
C GLY A 107 -0.16 -4.20 11.66
N TYR A 108 -0.09 -5.54 11.69
CA TYR A 108 0.68 -6.34 12.64
C TYR A 108 1.44 -7.44 11.89
N ILE A 109 2.61 -7.83 12.40
CA ILE A 109 3.35 -8.99 11.87
C ILE A 109 2.67 -10.27 12.36
N ASP A 110 2.38 -11.19 11.44
CA ASP A 110 1.83 -12.50 11.80
C ASP A 110 2.83 -13.32 12.64
N GLY A 111 2.36 -13.87 13.76
CA GLY A 111 3.25 -14.51 14.74
C GLY A 111 4.22 -13.56 15.45
N GLY A 112 4.05 -12.25 15.33
CA GLY A 112 4.86 -11.23 15.99
C GLY A 112 4.57 -11.09 17.49
N ASP A 113 5.13 -10.06 18.11
CA ASP A 113 5.00 -9.74 19.55
C ASP A 113 3.66 -9.06 19.93
N GLY A 114 2.79 -8.83 18.95
CA GLY A 114 1.53 -8.10 19.11
C GLY A 114 1.66 -6.58 19.01
N SER A 115 2.85 -6.06 18.73
CA SER A 115 3.06 -4.62 18.51
C SER A 115 2.51 -4.20 17.14
N GLN A 116 1.87 -3.03 17.10
CA GLN A 116 1.45 -2.40 15.86
C GLN A 116 2.67 -1.98 15.04
N VAL A 117 2.70 -2.35 13.77
CA VAL A 117 3.83 -2.08 12.86
C VAL A 117 3.50 -1.12 11.74
N ALA A 118 2.22 -0.92 11.43
CA ALA A 118 1.79 0.02 10.40
C ALA A 118 0.44 0.67 10.73
N THR A 119 0.24 1.88 10.22
CA THR A 119 -1.07 2.53 10.12
C THR A 119 -1.29 2.94 8.67
N CYS A 120 -2.40 2.48 8.09
CA CYS A 120 -2.75 2.72 6.70
C CYS A 120 -3.94 3.67 6.60
N TYR A 121 -3.82 4.66 5.72
CA TYR A 121 -4.83 5.68 5.49
C TYR A 121 -5.29 5.62 4.04
N GLY A 122 -6.59 5.85 3.84
CA GLY A 122 -7.19 5.85 2.52
C GLY A 122 -6.50 6.88 1.63
N THR A 123 -6.19 6.48 0.40
CA THR A 123 -5.59 7.36 -0.59
C THR A 123 -6.23 7.16 -1.94
N SER A 124 -5.83 8.00 -2.90
CA SER A 124 -6.30 7.93 -4.26
C SER A 124 -5.15 8.20 -5.22
N GLY A 125 -5.08 7.42 -6.29
CA GLY A 125 -4.10 7.58 -7.34
C GLY A 125 -4.13 6.38 -8.26
N THR A 126 -3.52 6.49 -9.42
CA THR A 126 -3.43 5.39 -10.38
C THR A 126 -1.98 5.18 -10.78
N LYS A 127 -1.55 3.93 -10.75
CA LYS A 127 -0.27 3.46 -11.26
C LYS A 127 -0.56 2.46 -12.38
N SER A 128 -0.29 2.88 -13.61
CA SER A 128 -0.30 1.95 -14.75
C SER A 128 1.12 1.56 -15.12
N CYS A 129 1.32 0.27 -15.33
CA CYS A 129 2.57 -0.31 -15.77
C CYS A 129 2.30 -1.27 -16.93
N ASP A 130 2.98 -1.04 -18.04
CA ASP A 130 2.97 -1.92 -19.22
C ASP A 130 4.20 -2.83 -19.15
N TYR A 131 3.97 -4.13 -19.26
CA TYR A 131 4.97 -5.20 -19.17
C TYR A 131 5.21 -5.89 -20.51
N GLY A 132 4.66 -5.36 -21.61
CA GLY A 132 4.78 -5.91 -22.97
C GLY A 132 4.01 -7.22 -23.20
N ALA A 133 3.93 -8.09 -22.20
CA ALA A 133 3.12 -9.30 -22.16
C ALA A 133 1.85 -9.17 -21.29
N ALA A 134 1.73 -8.08 -20.51
CA ALA A 134 0.55 -7.72 -19.74
C ALA A 134 0.56 -6.22 -19.41
N SER A 135 -0.58 -5.63 -19.10
CA SER A 135 -0.72 -4.26 -18.58
C SER A 135 -1.52 -4.29 -17.29
N CYS A 136 -0.95 -3.72 -16.22
CA CYS A 136 -1.64 -3.56 -14.95
C CYS A 136 -2.02 -2.10 -14.74
N ALA A 137 -3.26 -1.87 -14.33
CA ALA A 137 -3.77 -0.56 -13.97
C ALA A 137 -4.14 -0.56 -12.48
N TRP A 138 -3.13 -0.51 -11.63
CA TRP A 138 -3.34 -0.49 -10.18
C TRP A 138 -3.82 0.88 -9.71
N GLN A 139 -4.77 0.87 -8.80
CA GLN A 139 -5.20 2.02 -8.03
C GLN A 139 -4.48 2.01 -6.69
N GLN A 140 -3.94 3.17 -6.31
CA GLN A 140 -3.44 3.39 -4.96
C GLN A 140 -4.64 3.50 -4.04
N THR A 141 -4.77 2.51 -3.15
CA THR A 141 -5.91 2.41 -2.23
C THR A 141 -5.52 2.85 -0.82
N TRP A 142 -4.31 2.48 -0.38
CA TRP A 142 -3.81 2.84 0.93
C TRP A 142 -2.35 3.25 0.85
N TYR A 143 -2.00 4.31 1.57
CA TYR A 143 -0.62 4.56 1.96
C TYR A 143 -0.47 4.21 3.43
N CYS A 144 0.70 3.70 3.82
CA CYS A 144 0.92 3.24 5.18
C CYS A 144 2.22 3.80 5.75
N ASP A 145 2.11 4.37 6.94
CA ASP A 145 3.25 4.73 7.78
C ASP A 145 3.67 3.48 8.55
N SER A 146 4.95 3.12 8.48
CA SER A 146 5.47 1.90 9.08
C SER A 146 6.98 1.93 9.25
N TYR A 147 7.45 1.41 10.38
CA TYR A 147 8.88 1.28 10.61
C TYR A 147 9.53 0.06 9.94
N ILE A 148 8.75 -0.83 9.31
CA ILE A 148 9.27 -2.12 8.81
C ILE A 148 10.07 -2.00 7.52
N CYS A 149 10.00 -0.86 6.84
CA CYS A 149 10.69 -0.58 5.58
C CYS A 149 11.78 0.49 5.70
N ASN A 150 12.11 0.92 6.92
CA ASN A 150 13.19 1.88 7.16
C ASN A 150 14.55 1.16 7.08
N GLU A 151 15.19 1.28 5.92
CA GLU A 151 16.63 1.03 5.71
C GLU A 151 17.36 2.32 5.35
#